data_AF-M2S724-F1
#
_entry.id   AF-M2S724-F1
#
_cell.length_a   1.000
_cell.length_b   1.000
_cell.length_c   1.000
_cell.angle_alpha   90.00
_cell.angle_beta   90.00
_cell.angle_gamma   90.00
#
_symmetry.space_group_name_H-M   'P 1'
#
loop_
_entity.id
_entity.type
_entity.pdbx_description
1 polymer ?
#
loop_
_entity_poly.entity_id
_entity_poly.type
_entity_poly.pdbx_seq_one_letter_code
_entity_poly.pdbx_strand_id
1 'polypeptide(L)' 'FIKLKSMIDQIRIQLEDLYNIDETGCRTGVAVNQYIYTRNQRAIFIPNAKNRELITLVESINAASDVSEPMVT' A
#
# COMPACT_ATOMS: atom_id res chain seq x y z
N PHE A 1 0.53 -0.33 24.79
CA PHE A 1 -0.20 -1.61 24.75
C PHE A 1 -1.33 -1.68 25.78
N ILE A 2 -1.07 -1.60 27.09
CA ILE A 2 -2.09 -1.77 28.16
C ILE A 2 -3.32 -0.86 27.98
N LYS A 3 -3.10 0.44 27.70
CA LYS A 3 -4.18 1.42 27.49
C LYS A 3 -5.05 1.12 26.26
N LEU A 4 -4.43 0.67 25.16
CA LEU A 4 -5.13 0.31 23.93
C LEU A 4 -6.00 -0.93 24.14
N LYS A 5 -5.44 -1.96 24.78
CA LYS A 5 -6.17 -3.19 25.10
C LYS A 5 -7.38 -2.90 26.01
N SER A 6 -7.17 -2.09 27.05
CA SER A 6 -8.26 -1.65 27.94
C SER A 6 -9.39 -0.95 27.17
N MET A 7 -9.08 -0.11 26.19
CA MET A 7 -10.10 0.55 25.36
C MET A 7 -10.84 -0.46 24.49
N ILE A 8 -10.11 -1.31 23.75
CA ILE A 8 -10.70 -2.36 22.91
C ILE A 8 -11.69 -3.22 23.70
N ASP A 9 -11.30 -3.64 24.92
CA ASP A 9 -12.13 -4.45 25.80
C ASP A 9 -13.37 -3.68 26.31
N GLN A 10 -13.24 -2.37 26.60
CA GLN A 10 -14.34 -1.53 27.10
C GLN A 10 -15.40 -1.27 26.03
N ILE A 11 -14.99 -0.92 24.82
CA ILE A 11 -15.91 -0.60 23.71
C ILE A 11 -16.25 -1.81 22.83
N ARG A 12 -15.73 -2.99 23.17
CA ARG A 12 -16.04 -4.26 22.50
C ARG A 12 -15.81 -4.21 20.99
N ILE A 13 -14.69 -3.62 20.57
CA ILE A 13 -14.29 -3.64 19.15
C ILE A 13 -14.14 -5.10 18.71
N GLN A 14 -14.83 -5.47 17.64
CA GLN A 14 -14.75 -6.80 17.06
C GLN A 14 -13.48 -6.93 16.21
N LEU A 15 -13.04 -8.16 15.94
CA LEU A 15 -11.79 -8.39 15.20
C LEU A 15 -11.90 -7.91 13.74
N GLU A 16 -13.10 -7.96 13.18
CA GLU A 16 -13.44 -7.50 11.83
C GLU A 16 -13.33 -5.97 11.70
N ASP A 17 -13.42 -5.25 12.82
CA ASP A 17 -13.36 -3.79 12.91
C ASP A 17 -11.98 -3.26 13.33
N LEU A 18 -11.01 -4.14 13.60
CA LEU A 18 -9.67 -3.76 14.03
C LEU A 18 -8.69 -3.88 12.86
N TYR A 19 -8.31 -2.75 12.27
CA TYR A 19 -7.43 -2.69 11.11
C TYR A 19 -6.00 -2.27 11.48
N ASN A 20 -5.03 -2.96 10.88
CA ASN A 20 -3.69 -2.43 10.68
C ASN A 20 -3.61 -1.81 9.28
N ILE A 21 -3.16 -0.56 9.20
CA ILE A 21 -2.99 0.16 7.94
C ILE A 21 -1.54 0.58 7.85
N ASP A 22 -0.92 0.37 6.70
CA ASP A 22 0.44 0.82 6.46
C ASP A 22 0.59 1.42 5.06
N GLU A 23 1.56 2.32 4.93
CA GLU A 23 1.96 2.96 3.69
C GLU A 23 3.36 2.49 3.30
N THR A 24 3.50 1.91 2.12
CA THR A 24 4.80 1.54 1.56
C THR A 24 5.08 2.31 0.29
N GLY A 25 6.17 3.09 0.32
CA GLY A 25 6.72 3.72 -0.88
C GLY A 25 7.48 2.72 -1.74
N CYS A 26 6.97 2.43 -2.93
CA CYS A 26 7.62 1.61 -3.93
C CYS A 26 8.37 2.49 -4.95
N ARG A 27 9.68 2.28 -5.04
CA ARG A 27 10.48 2.94 -6.09
C ARG A 27 10.50 2.05 -7.32
N THR A 28 9.79 2.44 -8.37
CA THR A 28 9.96 1.83 -9.68
C THR A 28 11.23 2.39 -10.32
N GLY A 29 12.31 1.60 -10.27
CA GLY A 29 13.52 1.88 -11.04
C GLY A 29 13.34 1.37 -12.46
N VAL A 30 13.45 2.26 -13.45
CA VAL A 30 13.50 1.84 -14.85
C VAL A 30 14.92 1.39 -15.14
N ALA A 31 15.14 0.08 -15.26
CA ALA A 31 16.39 -0.39 -15.86
C ALA A 31 16.47 0.06 -17.33
N VAL A 32 17.67 0.16 -17.88
CA VAL A 32 17.86 0.52 -19.30
C VAL A 32 17.11 -0.50 -20.16
N ASN A 33 16.28 -0.04 -21.10
CA ASN A 33 15.45 -0.84 -22.02
C ASN A 33 14.29 -1.64 -21.39
N GLN A 34 13.50 -1.05 -20.49
CA GLN A 34 12.25 -1.67 -20.00
C GLN A 34 10.99 -0.96 -20.53
N TYR A 35 9.94 -1.74 -20.79
CA TYR A 35 8.61 -1.27 -21.14
C TYR A 35 7.73 -1.21 -19.89
N ILE A 36 7.18 -0.04 -19.58
CA ILE A 36 6.21 0.14 -18.50
C ILE A 36 4.81 -0.01 -19.10
N TYR A 37 4.08 -1.04 -18.66
CA TYR A 37 2.66 -1.17 -18.95
C TYR A 37 1.86 -0.36 -17.94
N THR A 38 1.40 0.82 -18.37
CA THR A 38 0.49 1.64 -17.57
C THR A 38 -0.95 1.16 -17.77
N ARG A 39 -1.82 1.35 -16.76
CA ARG A 39 -3.23 0.93 -16.76
C ARG A 39 -4.03 1.46 -17.97
N ASN A 40 -3.55 2.54 -18.61
CA ASN A 40 -4.17 3.16 -19.80
C ASN A 40 -3.51 2.73 -21.13
N GLN A 41 -2.71 1.65 -21.14
CA GLN A 41 -1.98 1.15 -22.33
C GLN A 41 -1.07 2.18 -23.01
N ARG A 42 -0.71 3.27 -22.31
CA ARG A 42 0.19 4.27 -22.85
C ARG A 42 1.61 3.86 -22.55
N ALA A 43 2.39 3.59 -23.60
CA ALA A 43 3.83 3.45 -23.50
C ALA A 43 4.44 4.81 -23.11
N ILE A 44 5.17 4.85 -22.00
CA ILE A 44 5.92 6.03 -21.56
C ILE A 44 7.40 5.67 -21.66
N PHE A 45 8.15 6.48 -22.41
CA PHE A 45 9.60 6.36 -22.50
C PHE A 45 10.24 7.20 -21.39
N ILE A 46 11.05 6.56 -20.54
CA ILE A 46 11.78 7.24 -19.46
C ILE A 46 13.27 7.35 -19.85
N PRO A 47 13.78 8.55 -20.15
CA PRO A 47 15.12 8.74 -20.74
C PRO A 47 16.27 8.54 -19.75
N ASN A 48 16.01 8.43 -18.45
CA ASN A 48 17.04 8.32 -17.42
C ASN A 48 16.64 7.29 -16.35
N ALA A 49 17.48 6.27 -16.14
CA ALA A 49 17.30 5.26 -15.09
C ALA A 49 17.35 5.82 -13.65
N LYS A 50 17.79 7.08 -13.49
CA LYS A 50 17.74 7.81 -12.21
C LYS A 50 16.42 8.54 -11.99
N ASN A 51 15.58 8.71 -13.02
CA ASN A 51 14.21 9.18 -12.84
C ASN A 51 13.38 8.01 -12.31
N ARG A 52 13.39 7.87 -10.98
CA ARG A 52 12.55 6.92 -10.25
C ARG A 52 11.22 7.59 -9.98
N GLU A 53 10.16 7.09 -10.60
CA GLU A 53 8.82 7.39 -10.11
C GLU A 53 8.66 6.69 -8.75
N LEU A 54 8.16 7.44 -7.77
CA LEU A 54 7.74 6.90 -6.49
C LEU A 54 6.25 6.63 -6.62
N ILE A 55 5.87 5.37 -6.44
CA ILE A 55 4.49 4.95 -6.28
C ILE A 55 4.29 4.69 -4.81
N THR A 56 3.20 5.19 -4.24
CA THR A 56 2.82 4.85 -2.87
C THR A 56 1.72 3.80 -2.90
N LEU A 57 1.91 2.73 -2.13
CA LEU A 57 0.89 1.71 -1.86
C LEU A 57 0.35 1.91 -0.45
N VAL A 58 -0.97 1.96 -0.32
CA VAL A 58 -1.65 1.91 0.98
C VAL A 58 -2.43 0.60 1.05
N GLU A 59 -2.13 -0.19 2.07
CA GLU A 59 -2.75 -1.50 2.30
C GLU A 59 -3.30 -1.57 3.72
N SER A 60 -4.34 -2.38 3.89
CA SER A 60 -4.92 -2.65 5.20
C SER A 60 -5.30 -4.11 5.36
N ILE A 61 -5.15 -4.61 6.59
CA ILE A 61 -5.58 -5.95 7.00
C ILE A 61 -6.30 -5.84 8.34
N ASN A 62 -7.44 -6.50 8.48
CA ASN A 62 -8.13 -6.59 9.77
C ASN A 62 -7.63 -7.77 10.62
N ALA A 63 -7.99 -7.79 11.90
CA ALA A 63 -7.62 -8.88 12.81
C ALA A 63 -8.39 -10.19 12.52
N ALA A 64 -9.37 -10.18 11.62
CA ALA A 64 -10.06 -11.35 11.08
C ALA A 64 -9.40 -11.94 9.81
N SER A 65 -8.27 -11.36 9.36
CA SER A 65 -7.50 -11.76 8.16
C SER A 65 -8.12 -11.36 6.81
N ASP A 66 -9.04 -10.39 6.79
CA ASP A 66 -9.51 -9.75 5.56
C ASP A 66 -8.55 -8.65 5.12
N VAL A 67 -8.24 -8.62 3.83
CA VAL A 67 -7.29 -7.68 3.21
C VAL A 67 -8.03 -6.78 2.22
N SER A 68 -7.77 -5.47 2.28
CA SER A 68 -8.32 -4.52 1.29
C SER A 68 -7.53 -4.57 -0.02
N GLU A 69 -8.19 -4.27 -1.14
CA GLU A 69 -7.47 -3.99 -2.38
C GLU A 69 -6.48 -2.81 -2.18
N PRO A 70 -5.21 -2.92 -2.61
CA PRO A 70 -4.23 -1.86 -2.42
C PRO A 70 -4.62 -0.57 -3.14
N MET A 71 -4.56 0.55 -2.42
CA MET A 71 -4.70 1.87 -3.05
C MET A 71 -3.33 2.31 -3.58
N VAL A 72 -3.29 2.67 -4.86
CA VAL A 72 -2.08 3.11 -5.55
C VAL A 72 -2.18 4.61 -5.86
N THR A 73 -1.21 5.39 -5.40
CA THR A 73 -1.12 6.85 -5.61
C THR A 73 0.21 7.26 -6.20
#